data_AF-A0A667WW79-F1
#
_entry.id   AF-A0A667WW79-F1
#
_cell.length_a   1.000
_cell.length_b   1.000
_cell.length_c   1.000
_cell.angle_alpha   90.00
_cell.angle_beta   90.00
_cell.angle_gamma   90.00
#
_symmetry.space_group_name_H-M   'P 1'
#
loop_
_entity.id
_entity.type
_entity.pdbx_description
1 polymer ?
#
loop_
_entity_poly.entity_id
_entity_poly.type
_entity_poly.pdbx_seq_one_letter_code
_entity_poly.pdbx_strand_id
1 'polypeptide(L)'
;MAAPCSRMASRPLLQFLYSFGRTGAGNTGFRRVSGSSAHRAAVQGRSKADSAASPWSLMAAVCLQRLPVISADRSPVEQQFTQLMYQMELEKSLLSDHELRLLEDAERMSRRQADDYDSDEEEDRGDQEIVLAQDLEDSWEQRLKSFQPAPRVRADVQRNLASLDRCLDDSLVLLAEQQVGTEKMWLLPQTQWQEGENLRQTAERALASLPAGFKATFLGNTPCGVYKYKLPKAARTESLVGTKLFFFKAILSGSSPSAPSDAPFLWVRKSELQDYLKPAYLEKVNRFILNL
;
A
#
# COMPACT_ATOMS: atom_id res chain seq x y z
N MET A 1 -41.86 -2.06 46.82
CA MET A 1 -41.11 -2.17 48.10
C MET A 1 -39.65 -1.84 47.81
N ALA A 2 -39.08 -0.92 48.58
CA ALA A 2 -37.68 -0.44 48.60
C ALA A 2 -37.20 0.49 47.45
N ALA A 3 -36.92 1.73 47.84
CA ALA A 3 -36.24 2.82 47.12
C ALA A 3 -34.69 2.73 47.38
N PRO A 4 -33.84 3.77 47.22
CA PRO A 4 -33.85 4.98 46.38
C PRO A 4 -32.47 5.23 45.68
N CYS A 5 -32.43 6.04 44.61
CA CYS A 5 -31.24 6.77 44.13
C CYS A 5 -31.78 7.92 43.27
N SER A 6 -31.35 9.18 43.34
CA SER A 6 -29.98 9.64 43.45
C SER A 6 -29.89 11.06 44.02
N ARG A 7 -28.73 11.33 44.60
CA ARG A 7 -28.29 12.60 45.17
C ARG A 7 -28.02 13.64 44.08
N MET A 8 -28.30 14.90 44.42
CA MET A 8 -27.72 16.09 43.82
C MET A 8 -26.18 15.99 43.81
N ALA A 9 -25.57 16.30 42.68
CA ALA A 9 -24.16 16.66 42.60
C ALA A 9 -23.99 17.86 41.67
N SER A 10 -23.65 18.96 42.33
CA SER A 10 -23.13 20.25 41.87
C SER A 10 -22.23 20.22 40.63
N ARG A 11 -22.53 21.13 39.70
CA ARG A 11 -21.62 21.65 38.68
C ARG A 11 -20.43 22.37 39.31
N PRO A 12 -19.25 22.33 38.69
CA PRO A 12 -18.34 23.47 38.72
C PRO A 12 -18.17 24.07 37.32
N LEU A 13 -18.45 25.37 37.26
CA LEU A 13 -18.04 26.31 36.22
C LEU A 13 -16.51 26.32 36.13
N LEU A 14 -15.96 26.02 34.95
CA LEU A 14 -14.59 26.40 34.61
C LEU A 14 -14.64 27.39 33.45
N GLN A 15 -14.24 28.61 33.77
CA GLN A 15 -14.23 29.78 32.93
C GLN A 15 -13.11 29.67 31.88
N PHE A 16 -13.50 29.87 30.62
CA PHE A 16 -12.59 30.16 29.52
C PHE A 16 -11.89 31.50 29.79
N LEU A 17 -10.55 31.50 29.86
CA LEU A 17 -9.75 32.71 29.74
C LEU A 17 -9.13 32.75 28.35
N TYR A 18 -9.73 33.58 27.50
CA TYR A 18 -9.11 34.11 26.29
C TYR A 18 -8.12 35.21 26.68
N SER A 19 -6.85 35.04 26.32
CA SER A 19 -5.86 36.12 26.33
C SER A 19 -5.36 36.36 24.91
N PHE A 20 -6.02 37.29 24.22
CA PHE A 20 -5.53 37.91 22.99
C PHE A 20 -4.54 39.02 23.38
N GLY A 21 -3.24 38.81 23.10
CA GLY A 21 -2.23 39.86 23.15
C GLY A 21 -2.08 40.52 21.78
N ARG A 22 -2.60 41.74 21.63
CA ARG A 22 -2.29 42.64 20.51
C ARG A 22 -1.04 43.44 20.86
N THR A 23 0.02 43.28 20.08
CA THR A 23 1.08 44.31 19.93
C THR A 23 1.13 44.72 18.48
N GLY A 24 0.87 46.00 18.24
CA GLY A 24 0.88 46.62 16.92
C GLY A 24 2.25 47.17 16.51
N ALA A 25 2.35 47.36 15.19
CA ALA A 25 3.18 48.31 14.45
C ALA A 25 4.71 48.09 14.42
N GLY A 26 5.17 47.67 13.24
CA GLY A 26 6.56 47.79 12.80
C GLY A 26 6.63 47.61 11.29
N ASN A 27 6.54 48.73 10.57
CA ASN A 27 6.59 48.82 9.11
C ASN A 27 7.98 48.37 8.59
N THR A 28 8.02 47.82 7.37
CA THR A 28 9.10 47.91 6.34
C THR A 28 9.49 46.58 5.68
N GLY A 29 9.55 46.62 4.34
CA GLY A 29 10.46 45.78 3.57
C GLY A 29 9.82 44.73 2.67
N PHE A 30 9.30 45.16 1.52
CA PHE A 30 9.15 44.29 0.34
C PHE A 30 10.47 43.55 0.08
N ARG A 31 10.46 42.21 0.07
CA ARG A 31 11.49 41.40 -0.61
C ARG A 31 10.85 40.61 -1.73
N ARG A 32 10.99 41.16 -2.93
CA ARG A 32 10.75 40.51 -4.22
C ARG A 32 11.85 39.46 -4.41
N VAL A 33 11.48 38.18 -4.44
CA VAL A 33 12.40 37.09 -4.81
C VAL A 33 12.54 37.09 -6.33
N SER A 34 13.62 37.68 -6.83
CA SER A 34 14.01 37.56 -8.24
C SER A 34 14.68 36.20 -8.45
N GLY A 35 14.09 35.39 -9.34
CA GLY A 35 14.71 34.16 -9.82
C GLY A 35 15.87 34.47 -10.75
N SER A 36 17.09 34.18 -10.31
CA SER A 36 18.26 34.14 -11.18
C SER A 36 18.46 32.71 -11.70
N SER A 37 18.23 32.51 -13.00
CA SER A 37 18.72 31.34 -13.74
C SER A 37 20.24 31.36 -13.73
N ALA A 38 20.86 30.48 -12.96
CA ALA A 38 22.28 30.20 -13.07
C ALA A 38 22.46 29.06 -14.09
N HIS A 39 22.73 29.44 -15.34
CA HIS A 39 23.25 28.53 -16.35
C HIS A 39 24.60 27.99 -15.89
N ARG A 40 24.65 26.73 -15.45
CA ARG A 40 25.90 26.03 -15.15
C ARG A 40 26.54 25.63 -16.48
N ALA A 41 27.57 26.36 -16.89
CA ALA A 41 28.44 25.99 -18.00
C ALA A 41 29.10 24.63 -17.68
N ALA A 42 28.92 23.66 -18.59
CA ALA A 42 29.54 22.35 -18.51
C ALA A 42 31.02 22.47 -18.91
N VAL A 43 31.91 22.43 -17.92
CA VAL A 43 33.33 22.16 -18.16
C VAL A 43 33.46 20.66 -18.43
N GLN A 44 33.62 20.29 -19.71
CA GLN A 44 34.02 18.94 -20.10
C GLN A 44 35.50 18.72 -19.76
N GLY A 45 35.77 18.43 -18.49
CA GLY A 45 37.03 17.83 -18.07
C GLY A 45 36.99 16.34 -18.38
N ARG A 46 37.45 15.95 -19.57
CA ARG A 46 37.75 14.55 -19.91
C ARG A 46 38.97 14.13 -19.09
N SER A 47 38.76 13.77 -17.83
CA SER A 47 39.75 13.00 -17.07
C SER A 47 39.49 11.53 -17.38
N LYS A 48 40.37 10.93 -18.20
CA LYS A 48 40.57 9.48 -18.12
C LYS A 48 41.16 9.23 -16.74
N ALA A 49 40.31 8.92 -15.78
CA ALA A 49 40.77 8.32 -14.54
C ALA A 49 41.24 6.92 -14.90
N ASP A 50 42.55 6.67 -14.81
CA ASP A 50 43.08 5.31 -14.65
C ASP A 50 42.48 4.76 -13.35
N SER A 51 41.33 4.12 -13.46
CA SER A 51 40.68 3.46 -12.34
C SER A 51 41.51 2.21 -12.06
N ALA A 52 42.23 2.20 -10.93
CA ALA A 52 42.79 0.97 -10.39
C ALA A 52 41.64 -0.03 -10.24
N ALA A 53 41.59 -1.05 -11.10
CA ALA A 53 40.51 -2.00 -11.15
C ALA A 53 40.40 -2.69 -9.79
N SER A 54 39.35 -2.35 -9.04
CA SER A 54 39.14 -2.97 -7.74
C SER A 54 38.89 -4.47 -7.95
N PRO A 55 39.42 -5.36 -7.09
CA PRO A 55 39.30 -6.80 -7.28
C PRO A 55 37.88 -7.35 -7.03
N TRP A 56 36.87 -6.45 -6.94
CA TRP A 56 35.48 -6.77 -6.65
C TRP A 56 34.61 -6.44 -7.86
N SER A 57 33.93 -7.44 -8.39
CA SER A 57 32.89 -7.22 -9.40
C SER A 57 31.67 -6.58 -8.75
N LEU A 58 31.10 -5.57 -9.42
CA LEU A 58 29.88 -4.89 -9.00
C LEU A 58 28.68 -5.50 -9.73
N MET A 59 27.67 -5.91 -8.97
CA MET A 59 26.40 -6.38 -9.51
C MET A 59 25.25 -5.63 -8.85
N ALA A 60 24.18 -5.42 -9.61
CA ALA A 60 22.94 -4.88 -9.09
C ALA A 60 21.84 -5.94 -9.19
N ALA A 61 21.07 -6.09 -8.12
CA ALA A 61 19.90 -6.94 -8.01
C ALA A 61 18.65 -6.10 -7.79
N VAL A 62 17.52 -6.58 -8.28
CA VAL A 62 16.22 -5.95 -8.06
C VAL A 62 15.32 -6.83 -7.22
N CYS A 63 14.85 -6.27 -6.11
CA CYS A 63 13.76 -6.82 -5.33
C CYS A 63 12.45 -6.19 -5.85
N LEU A 64 11.84 -6.84 -6.84
CA LEU A 64 10.53 -6.46 -7.33
C LEU A 64 9.46 -7.00 -6.39
N GLN A 65 8.67 -6.09 -5.82
CA GLN A 65 7.59 -6.41 -4.90
C GLN A 65 6.23 -6.09 -5.56
N ARG A 66 5.29 -7.01 -5.41
CA ARG A 66 3.88 -6.77 -5.65
C ARG A 66 3.21 -6.48 -4.31
N LEU A 67 2.54 -5.33 -4.23
CA LEU A 67 1.84 -4.91 -3.00
C LEU A 67 0.55 -5.71 -2.79
N PRO A 68 0.07 -5.82 -1.54
CA PRO A 68 -1.26 -6.33 -1.24
C PRO A 68 -2.33 -5.61 -2.07
N VAL A 69 -3.23 -6.40 -2.66
CA VAL A 69 -4.37 -5.93 -3.46
C VAL A 69 -5.64 -5.87 -2.61
N ILE A 70 -5.76 -6.78 -1.64
CA ILE A 70 -6.89 -6.80 -0.68
C ILE A 70 -6.40 -6.38 0.70
N SER A 71 -7.32 -5.89 1.53
CA SER A 71 -7.06 -5.66 2.94
C SER A 71 -6.76 -6.96 3.66
N ALA A 72 -5.97 -6.90 4.73
CA ALA A 72 -5.77 -8.03 5.63
C ALA A 72 -7.07 -8.40 6.36
N ASP A 73 -7.16 -9.65 6.82
CA ASP A 73 -8.27 -10.11 7.63
C ASP A 73 -8.14 -9.64 9.08
N ARG A 74 -9.26 -9.20 9.66
CA ARG A 74 -9.28 -8.64 11.01
C ARG A 74 -9.09 -9.73 12.05
N SER A 75 -8.22 -9.48 13.01
CA SER A 75 -8.06 -10.34 14.19
C SER A 75 -9.35 -10.34 15.04
N PRO A 76 -9.62 -11.38 15.87
CA PRO A 76 -10.83 -11.42 16.68
C PRO A 76 -10.94 -10.23 17.64
N VAL A 77 -9.81 -9.73 18.14
CA VAL A 77 -9.76 -8.54 19.00
C VAL A 77 -10.10 -7.28 18.19
N GLU A 78 -9.60 -7.14 16.97
CA GLU A 78 -9.97 -6.03 16.07
C GLU A 78 -11.46 -6.06 15.71
N GLN A 79 -12.05 -7.24 15.55
CA GLN A 79 -13.49 -7.37 15.29
C GLN A 79 -14.31 -6.87 16.47
N GLN A 80 -13.97 -7.30 17.70
CA GLN A 80 -14.62 -6.81 18.92
C GLN A 80 -14.44 -5.31 19.09
N PHE A 81 -13.23 -4.79 18.85
CA PHE A 81 -12.96 -3.37 18.92
C PHE A 81 -13.74 -2.57 17.87
N THR A 82 -13.86 -3.10 16.65
CA THR A 82 -14.64 -2.47 15.57
C THR A 82 -16.12 -2.39 15.96
N GLN A 83 -16.68 -3.45 16.55
CA GLN A 83 -18.06 -3.46 17.05
C GLN A 83 -18.26 -2.44 18.17
N LEU A 84 -17.34 -2.37 19.13
CA LEU A 84 -17.39 -1.39 20.20
C LEU A 84 -17.32 0.05 19.66
N MET A 85 -16.40 0.32 18.73
CA MET A 85 -16.28 1.64 18.11
C MET A 85 -17.54 2.03 17.35
N TYR A 86 -18.14 1.09 16.61
CA TYR A 86 -19.40 1.32 15.91
C TYR A 86 -20.56 1.63 16.88
N GLN A 87 -20.68 0.90 17.99
CA GLN A 87 -21.68 1.19 19.02
C GLN A 87 -21.47 2.58 19.64
N MET A 88 -20.24 2.92 20.00
CA MET A 88 -19.91 4.23 20.54
C MET A 88 -20.19 5.36 19.55
N GLU A 89 -19.97 5.13 18.26
CA GLU A 89 -20.27 6.08 17.19
C GLU A 89 -21.78 6.31 17.10
N LEU A 90 -22.58 5.24 17.05
CA LEU A 90 -24.05 5.32 17.01
C LEU A 90 -24.65 5.99 18.26
N GLU A 91 -24.18 5.66 19.45
CA GLU A 91 -24.70 6.24 20.71
C GLU A 91 -24.37 7.73 20.85
N LYS A 92 -23.31 8.19 20.18
CA LYS A 92 -22.85 9.59 20.26
C LYS A 92 -23.20 10.40 19.02
N SER A 93 -23.72 9.77 17.97
CA SER A 93 -24.18 10.46 16.77
C SER A 93 -25.54 11.11 16.98
N LEU A 94 -25.78 12.18 16.22
CA LEU A 94 -27.11 12.74 16.06
C LEU A 94 -27.88 11.94 15.00
N LEU A 95 -29.20 12.10 14.96
CA LEU A 95 -30.02 11.54 13.90
C LEU A 95 -29.57 12.06 12.55
N SER A 96 -29.35 11.14 11.62
CA SER A 96 -29.06 11.42 10.21
C SER A 96 -30.33 11.83 9.47
N ASP A 97 -30.18 12.51 8.32
CA ASP A 97 -31.30 12.91 7.48
C ASP A 97 -32.18 11.72 7.06
N HIS A 98 -31.57 10.54 6.86
CA HIS A 98 -32.29 9.30 6.52
C HIS A 98 -33.13 8.79 7.69
N GLU A 99 -32.61 8.83 8.92
CA GLU A 99 -33.35 8.43 10.12
C GLU A 99 -34.49 9.40 10.43
N LEU A 100 -34.27 10.71 10.24
CA LEU A 100 -35.33 11.72 10.37
C LEU A 100 -36.45 11.47 9.37
N ARG A 101 -36.11 11.18 8.11
CA ARG A 101 -37.09 10.86 7.07
C ARG A 101 -37.88 9.59 7.39
N LEU A 102 -37.22 8.54 7.89
CA LEU A 102 -37.89 7.30 8.32
C LEU A 102 -38.93 7.57 9.41
N LEU A 103 -38.61 8.43 10.38
CA LEU A 103 -39.53 8.80 11.46
C LEU A 103 -40.71 9.62 10.92
N GLU A 104 -40.45 10.61 10.06
CA GLU A 104 -41.50 11.42 9.42
C GLU A 104 -42.44 10.58 8.56
N ASP A 105 -41.90 9.67 7.74
CA ASP A 105 -42.68 8.75 6.91
C ASP A 105 -43.54 7.81 7.78
N ALA A 106 -42.99 7.29 8.88
CA ALA A 106 -43.73 6.42 9.81
C ALA A 106 -44.86 7.18 10.54
N GLU A 107 -44.59 8.41 10.99
CA GLU A 107 -45.62 9.27 11.59
C GLU A 107 -46.75 9.58 10.59
N ARG A 108 -46.40 9.92 9.35
CA ARG A 108 -47.38 10.17 8.28
C ARG A 108 -48.26 8.95 8.04
N MET A 109 -47.66 7.76 7.94
CA MET A 109 -48.39 6.50 7.77
C MET A 109 -49.29 6.19 8.97
N SER A 110 -48.85 6.47 10.20
CA SER A 110 -49.66 6.28 11.40
C SER A 110 -50.85 7.24 11.45
N ARG A 111 -50.69 8.51 11.03
CA ARG A 111 -51.78 9.49 10.99
C ARG A 111 -52.83 9.13 9.94
N ARG A 112 -52.39 8.70 8.75
CA ARG A 112 -53.28 8.21 7.68
C ARG A 112 -54.07 6.96 8.08
N GLN A 113 -53.54 6.14 8.98
CA GLN A 113 -54.22 4.95 9.51
C GLN A 113 -55.18 5.26 10.67
N ALA A 114 -55.12 6.47 11.25
CA ALA A 114 -56.04 6.87 12.30
C ALA A 114 -57.37 7.32 11.70
N ASP A 115 -58.48 6.98 12.35
CA ASP A 115 -59.85 7.23 11.84
C ASP A 115 -60.24 8.73 11.75
N ASP A 116 -59.42 9.63 12.32
CA ASP A 116 -59.65 11.09 12.40
C ASP A 116 -58.81 11.87 11.37
N TYR A 117 -58.54 11.26 10.21
CA TYR A 117 -57.68 11.84 9.18
C TYR A 117 -58.43 12.91 8.37
N ASP A 118 -58.00 14.18 8.51
CA ASP A 118 -58.45 15.29 7.67
C ASP A 118 -57.59 15.38 6.39
N SER A 119 -58.22 15.22 5.22
CA SER A 119 -57.54 15.09 3.93
C SER A 119 -56.93 16.41 3.45
N ASP A 120 -57.33 17.55 4.03
CA ASP A 120 -56.99 18.88 3.53
C ASP A 120 -55.61 19.36 4.02
N GLU A 121 -54.95 18.66 4.95
CA GLU A 121 -53.62 19.04 5.51
C GLU A 121 -52.42 18.61 4.63
N GLU A 122 -52.59 17.69 3.67
CA GLU A 122 -51.49 17.14 2.86
C GLU A 122 -51.38 17.72 1.44
N GLU A 123 -52.27 18.63 1.04
CA GLU A 123 -52.26 19.23 -0.32
C GLU A 123 -51.04 20.15 -0.58
N ASP A 124 -50.34 20.63 0.46
CA ASP A 124 -49.24 21.61 0.33
C ASP A 124 -47.86 20.98 0.02
N ARG A 125 -47.75 19.64 0.07
CA ARG A 125 -46.53 18.88 -0.26
C ARG A 125 -46.75 18.00 -1.49
N GLY A 126 -47.24 18.61 -2.56
CA GLY A 126 -47.71 17.90 -3.76
C GLY A 126 -46.74 16.85 -4.29
N ASP A 127 -47.26 15.68 -4.68
CA ASP A 127 -46.79 14.64 -5.62
C ASP A 127 -45.28 14.25 -5.68
N GLN A 128 -44.40 14.82 -4.85
CA GLN A 128 -42.96 14.80 -5.05
C GLN A 128 -42.23 13.71 -4.26
N GLU A 129 -42.89 13.04 -3.32
CA GLU A 129 -42.27 12.00 -2.49
C GLU A 129 -43.06 10.68 -2.56
N ILE A 130 -43.13 10.11 -3.77
CA ILE A 130 -43.78 8.82 -4.04
C ILE A 130 -43.03 7.64 -3.39
N VAL A 131 -41.73 7.80 -3.11
CA VAL A 131 -40.86 6.73 -2.62
C VAL A 131 -40.59 6.94 -1.13
N LEU A 132 -41.00 5.98 -0.31
CA LEU A 132 -40.73 5.99 1.14
C LEU A 132 -39.25 5.68 1.39
N ALA A 133 -38.73 6.11 2.55
CA ALA A 133 -37.36 5.76 2.94
C ALA A 133 -37.15 4.23 3.02
N GLN A 134 -38.18 3.47 3.41
CA GLN A 134 -38.16 2.00 3.42
C GLN A 134 -38.06 1.40 2.01
N ASP A 135 -38.77 1.95 1.04
CA ASP A 135 -38.69 1.50 -0.37
C ASP A 135 -37.27 1.68 -0.93
N LEU A 136 -36.58 2.74 -0.49
CA LEU A 136 -35.18 2.98 -0.85
C LEU A 136 -34.25 1.92 -0.25
N GLU A 137 -34.42 1.56 1.02
CA GLU A 137 -33.67 0.49 1.69
C GLU A 137 -33.84 -0.84 0.97
N ASP A 138 -35.08 -1.20 0.64
CA ASP A 138 -35.39 -2.41 -0.14
C ASP A 138 -34.71 -2.39 -1.51
N SER A 139 -34.72 -1.25 -2.19
CA SER A 139 -34.04 -1.10 -3.48
C SER A 139 -32.51 -1.28 -3.37
N TRP A 140 -31.90 -0.79 -2.29
CA TRP A 140 -30.47 -0.94 -2.03
C TRP A 140 -30.13 -2.38 -1.67
N GLU A 141 -30.96 -3.05 -0.88
CA GLU A 141 -30.81 -4.47 -0.58
C GLU A 141 -30.91 -5.34 -1.84
N GLN A 142 -31.87 -5.06 -2.72
CA GLN A 142 -32.02 -5.78 -3.99
C GLN A 142 -30.77 -5.61 -4.86
N ARG A 143 -30.23 -4.39 -4.96
CA ARG A 143 -28.97 -4.14 -5.67
C ARG A 143 -27.81 -4.89 -5.05
N LEU A 144 -27.69 -4.87 -3.71
CA LEU A 144 -26.64 -5.61 -2.99
C LEU A 144 -26.74 -7.12 -3.24
N LYS A 145 -27.94 -7.70 -3.20
CA LYS A 145 -28.20 -9.12 -3.47
C LYS A 145 -27.88 -9.51 -4.92
N SER A 146 -28.13 -8.60 -5.87
CA SER A 146 -27.81 -8.81 -7.29
C SER A 146 -26.31 -8.76 -7.60
N PHE A 147 -25.54 -8.03 -6.79
CA PHE A 147 -24.11 -7.84 -7.00
C PHE A 147 -23.31 -9.01 -6.42
N GLN A 148 -22.56 -9.71 -7.28
CA GLN A 148 -21.67 -10.77 -6.85
C GLN A 148 -20.24 -10.23 -6.72
N PRO A 149 -19.69 -10.08 -5.50
CA PRO A 149 -18.32 -9.62 -5.32
C PRO A 149 -17.31 -10.66 -5.83
N ALA A 150 -16.19 -10.18 -6.36
CA ALA A 150 -15.11 -11.06 -6.76
C ALA A 150 -14.54 -11.83 -5.56
N PRO A 151 -14.20 -13.12 -5.70
CA PRO A 151 -13.66 -13.91 -4.60
C PRO A 151 -12.29 -13.38 -4.17
N ARG A 152 -12.13 -13.10 -2.87
CA ARG A 152 -10.85 -12.66 -2.27
C ARG A 152 -9.78 -13.76 -2.30
N VAL A 153 -10.21 -15.02 -2.21
CA VAL A 153 -9.33 -16.20 -2.25
C VAL A 153 -9.72 -17.09 -3.41
N ARG A 154 -8.74 -17.44 -4.25
CA ARG A 154 -8.88 -18.43 -5.32
C ARG A 154 -7.90 -19.58 -5.05
N ALA A 155 -8.41 -20.71 -4.56
CA ALA A 155 -7.61 -21.85 -4.15
C ALA A 155 -6.72 -22.41 -5.28
N ASP A 156 -7.22 -22.41 -6.51
CA ASP A 156 -6.50 -22.89 -7.70
C ASP A 156 -5.25 -22.05 -8.00
N VAL A 157 -5.30 -20.76 -7.67
CA VAL A 157 -4.22 -19.80 -7.93
C VAL A 157 -3.23 -19.76 -6.76
N GLN A 158 -3.66 -20.02 -5.53
CA GLN A 158 -2.79 -20.01 -4.34
C GLN A 158 -1.57 -20.94 -4.45
N ARG A 159 -1.74 -22.10 -5.11
CA ARG A 159 -0.67 -23.08 -5.33
C ARG A 159 0.29 -22.71 -6.47
N ASN A 160 -0.14 -21.85 -7.40
CA ASN A 160 0.62 -21.52 -8.58
C ASN A 160 1.64 -20.42 -8.28
N LEU A 161 2.90 -20.81 -8.02
CA LEU A 161 4.00 -19.89 -7.69
C LEU A 161 4.32 -18.89 -8.82
N ALA A 162 4.04 -19.23 -10.08
CA ALA A 162 4.26 -18.33 -11.21
C ALA A 162 3.18 -17.24 -11.34
N SER A 163 2.03 -17.41 -10.67
CA SER A 163 0.89 -16.50 -10.80
C SER A 163 0.99 -15.33 -9.82
N LEU A 164 0.63 -14.14 -10.31
CA LEU A 164 0.53 -12.94 -9.48
C LEU A 164 -0.73 -12.91 -8.63
N ASP A 165 -1.80 -13.51 -9.11
CA ASP A 165 -3.12 -13.44 -8.47
C ASP A 165 -3.21 -14.31 -7.22
N ARG A 166 -2.11 -14.95 -6.82
CA ARG A 166 -2.01 -15.68 -5.55
C ARG A 166 -1.83 -14.70 -4.39
N CYS A 167 -2.25 -15.12 -3.20
CA CYS A 167 -2.06 -14.42 -1.92
C CYS A 167 -2.23 -12.89 -2.06
N LEU A 168 -3.44 -12.44 -2.40
CA LEU A 168 -3.75 -11.03 -2.65
C LEU A 168 -3.57 -10.15 -1.41
N ASP A 169 -3.65 -10.77 -0.23
CA ASP A 169 -3.48 -10.22 1.11
C ASP A 169 -2.03 -9.90 1.44
N ASP A 170 -1.10 -10.69 0.92
CA ASP A 170 0.33 -10.56 1.20
C ASP A 170 1.09 -9.83 0.09
N SER A 171 2.22 -9.24 0.48
CA SER A 171 3.22 -8.77 -0.47
C SER A 171 4.02 -9.95 -1.03
N LEU A 172 4.20 -9.98 -2.36
CA LEU A 172 4.96 -11.02 -3.05
C LEU A 172 6.26 -10.46 -3.61
N VAL A 173 7.32 -11.27 -3.57
CA VAL A 173 8.64 -10.92 -4.11
C VAL A 173 8.97 -11.81 -5.29
N LEU A 174 9.52 -11.21 -6.34
CA LEU A 174 9.97 -11.93 -7.53
C LEU A 174 11.33 -12.60 -7.30
N LEU A 175 11.39 -13.91 -7.53
CA LEU A 175 12.62 -14.67 -7.73
C LEU A 175 12.74 -15.07 -9.20
N ALA A 176 13.96 -15.11 -9.71
CA ALA A 176 14.27 -15.63 -11.04
C ALA A 176 15.30 -16.75 -10.94
N GLU A 177 15.17 -17.75 -11.81
CA GLU A 177 16.16 -18.81 -11.95
C GLU A 177 17.40 -18.21 -12.63
N GLN A 178 18.55 -18.33 -11.96
CA GLN A 178 19.81 -17.85 -12.50
C GLN A 178 20.89 -18.93 -12.42
N GLN A 179 21.66 -19.03 -13.50
CA GLN A 179 22.81 -19.91 -13.54
C GLN A 179 24.02 -19.16 -12.96
N VAL A 180 24.47 -19.58 -11.77
CA VAL A 180 25.66 -19.03 -11.11
C VAL A 180 26.77 -20.07 -11.17
N GLY A 181 27.65 -19.93 -12.15
CA GLY A 181 28.66 -20.96 -12.45
C GLY A 181 28.00 -22.19 -13.07
N THR A 182 28.12 -23.34 -12.40
CA THR A 182 27.58 -24.62 -12.89
C THR A 182 26.19 -24.94 -12.32
N GLU A 183 25.82 -24.28 -11.21
CA GLU A 183 24.57 -24.56 -10.48
C GLU A 183 23.48 -23.54 -10.88
N LYS A 184 22.25 -24.02 -11.06
CA LYS A 184 21.07 -23.18 -11.19
C LYS A 184 20.49 -22.90 -9.81
N MET A 185 20.29 -21.62 -9.47
CA MET A 185 19.79 -21.18 -8.18
C MET A 185 18.69 -20.14 -8.35
N TRP A 186 17.72 -20.17 -7.45
CA TRP A 186 16.73 -19.10 -7.32
C TRP A 186 17.36 -17.90 -6.63
N LEU A 187 17.35 -16.74 -7.28
CA LEU A 187 17.91 -15.51 -6.78
C LEU A 187 17.01 -14.33 -7.17
N LEU A 188 17.24 -13.17 -6.55
CA LEU A 188 16.67 -11.94 -7.08
C LEU A 188 17.27 -11.66 -8.46
N PRO A 189 16.48 -11.16 -9.44
CA PRO A 189 16.99 -10.76 -10.74
C PRO A 189 18.18 -9.80 -10.60
N GLN A 190 19.36 -10.24 -11.05
CA GLN A 190 20.62 -9.51 -10.92
C GLN A 190 21.43 -9.55 -12.21
N THR A 191 22.21 -8.50 -12.44
CA THR A 191 23.12 -8.36 -13.58
C THR A 191 24.41 -7.66 -13.16
N GLN A 192 25.46 -7.88 -13.96
CA GLN A 192 26.75 -7.21 -13.77
C GLN A 192 26.67 -5.76 -14.24
N TRP A 193 27.28 -4.86 -13.46
CA TRP A 193 27.41 -3.45 -13.82
C TRP A 193 28.33 -3.27 -15.02
N GLN A 194 27.97 -2.33 -15.90
CA GLN A 194 28.73 -1.96 -17.09
C GLN A 194 29.17 -0.50 -16.99
N GLU A 195 30.33 -0.19 -17.56
CA GLU A 195 30.86 1.17 -17.56
C GLU A 195 29.92 2.14 -18.28
N GLY A 196 29.59 3.26 -17.64
CA GLY A 196 28.68 4.28 -18.17
C GLY A 196 27.22 4.17 -17.70
N GLU A 197 26.84 3.11 -16.97
CA GLU A 197 25.52 2.98 -16.35
C GLU A 197 25.54 3.36 -14.85
N ASN A 198 24.40 3.82 -14.31
CA ASN A 198 24.19 3.89 -12.86
C ASN A 198 23.82 2.50 -12.32
N LEU A 199 24.13 2.20 -11.04
CA LEU A 199 23.72 0.94 -10.41
C LEU A 199 22.22 0.67 -10.50
N ARG A 200 21.39 1.72 -10.41
CA ARG A 200 19.94 1.62 -10.62
C ARG A 200 19.59 1.23 -12.06
N GLN A 201 20.26 1.79 -13.05
CA GLN A 201 20.02 1.46 -14.47
C GLN A 201 20.42 0.03 -14.77
N THR A 202 21.50 -0.47 -14.17
CA THR A 202 21.86 -1.89 -14.23
C THR A 202 20.76 -2.77 -13.64
N ALA A 203 20.13 -2.34 -12.55
CA ALA A 203 18.96 -3.01 -11.97
C ALA A 203 17.73 -2.96 -12.92
N GLU A 204 17.43 -1.81 -13.53
CA GLU A 204 16.39 -1.68 -14.56
C GLU A 204 16.64 -2.62 -15.75
N ARG A 205 17.90 -2.74 -16.20
CA ARG A 205 18.33 -3.69 -17.22
C ARG A 205 18.17 -5.15 -16.77
N ALA A 206 18.41 -5.44 -15.49
CA ALA A 206 18.16 -6.78 -14.94
C ALA A 206 16.68 -7.16 -15.05
N LEU A 207 15.77 -6.25 -14.72
CA LEU A 207 14.33 -6.50 -14.91
C LEU A 207 13.95 -6.61 -16.39
N ALA A 208 14.49 -5.76 -17.26
CA ALA A 208 14.21 -5.79 -18.69
C ALA A 208 14.72 -7.08 -19.38
N SER A 209 15.75 -7.73 -18.82
CA SER A 209 16.25 -9.01 -19.31
C SER A 209 15.30 -10.18 -19.08
N LEU A 210 14.30 -10.03 -18.20
CA LEU A 210 13.31 -11.06 -17.95
C LEU A 210 12.27 -11.10 -19.08
N PRO A 211 11.85 -12.31 -19.52
CA PRO A 211 10.97 -12.48 -20.68
C PRO A 211 9.55 -11.91 -20.49
N ALA A 212 9.17 -11.58 -19.26
CA ALA A 212 7.84 -11.10 -18.92
C ALA A 212 7.68 -9.57 -18.97
N GLY A 213 8.70 -8.79 -19.35
CA GLY A 213 8.52 -7.34 -19.60
C GLY A 213 7.82 -6.57 -18.46
N PHE A 214 8.19 -6.84 -17.21
CA PHE A 214 7.53 -6.25 -16.04
C PHE A 214 7.73 -4.73 -15.99
N LYS A 215 6.63 -3.99 -15.83
CA LYS A 215 6.69 -2.54 -15.55
C LYS A 215 6.85 -2.32 -14.05
N ALA A 216 7.96 -1.70 -13.66
CA ALA A 216 8.30 -1.48 -12.26
C ALA A 216 8.61 -0.01 -11.97
N THR A 217 8.21 0.47 -10.79
CA THR A 217 8.60 1.76 -10.24
C THR A 217 9.68 1.57 -9.17
N PHE A 218 10.86 2.11 -9.42
CA PHE A 218 11.99 2.02 -8.48
C PHE A 218 11.84 3.04 -7.35
N LEU A 219 12.04 2.58 -6.11
CA LEU A 219 11.95 3.41 -4.92
C LEU A 219 13.30 4.08 -4.63
N GLY A 220 13.60 5.11 -5.42
CA GLY A 220 14.81 5.91 -5.26
C GLY A 220 16.05 5.33 -5.97
N ASN A 221 17.17 6.04 -5.82
CA ASN A 221 18.45 5.72 -6.47
C ASN A 221 19.46 5.06 -5.52
N THR A 222 19.10 4.86 -4.26
CA THR A 222 19.99 4.29 -3.23
C THR A 222 19.74 2.79 -3.09
N PRO A 223 20.79 1.98 -2.96
CA PRO A 223 20.62 0.56 -2.71
C PRO A 223 20.08 0.32 -1.29
N CYS A 224 19.12 -0.58 -1.16
CA CYS A 224 18.48 -0.96 0.10
C CYS A 224 19.33 -1.92 0.93
N GLY A 225 20.27 -2.62 0.29
CA GLY A 225 21.16 -3.56 0.97
C GLY A 225 22.37 -3.93 0.12
N VAL A 226 23.38 -4.50 0.77
CA VAL A 226 24.59 -4.98 0.11
C VAL A 226 24.91 -6.38 0.60
N TYR A 227 25.13 -7.29 -0.35
CA TYR A 227 25.65 -8.63 -0.08
C TYR A 227 27.04 -8.78 -0.71
N LYS A 228 28.01 -9.22 0.08
CA LYS A 228 29.40 -9.39 -0.38
C LYS A 228 29.74 -10.86 -0.24
N TYR A 229 30.13 -11.50 -1.34
CA TYR A 229 30.60 -12.88 -1.31
C TYR A 229 31.89 -13.03 -2.11
N LYS A 230 32.74 -13.95 -1.66
CA LYS A 230 33.97 -14.29 -2.36
C LYS A 230 33.69 -15.46 -3.29
N LEU A 231 34.28 -15.43 -4.48
CA LEU A 231 34.18 -16.56 -5.40
C LEU A 231 34.88 -17.79 -4.80
N PRO A 232 34.49 -19.03 -5.16
CA PRO A 232 35.24 -20.24 -4.80
C PRO A 232 36.70 -20.13 -5.24
N LYS A 233 37.63 -20.74 -4.49
CA LYS A 233 39.08 -20.61 -4.74
C LYS A 233 39.48 -20.98 -6.19
N ALA A 234 38.76 -21.92 -6.81
CA ALA A 234 38.98 -22.35 -8.19
C ALA A 234 38.69 -21.27 -9.26
N ALA A 235 37.86 -20.28 -8.95
CA ALA A 235 37.47 -19.21 -9.87
C ALA A 235 38.06 -17.84 -9.48
N ARG A 236 39.00 -17.80 -8.53
CA ARG A 236 39.65 -16.56 -8.09
C ARG A 236 40.84 -16.24 -8.99
N THR A 237 40.84 -15.04 -9.52
CA THR A 237 41.99 -14.42 -10.18
C THR A 237 42.45 -13.23 -9.35
N GLU A 238 43.70 -12.77 -9.48
CA GLU A 238 44.20 -11.59 -8.76
C GLU A 238 43.34 -10.33 -9.01
N SER A 239 42.72 -10.26 -10.19
CA SER A 239 41.78 -9.21 -10.59
C SER A 239 40.34 -9.42 -10.11
N LEU A 240 39.97 -10.61 -9.59
CA LEU A 240 38.59 -11.00 -9.29
C LEU A 240 38.52 -11.88 -8.03
N VAL A 241 38.47 -11.22 -6.88
CA VAL A 241 38.38 -11.84 -5.54
C VAL A 241 36.95 -12.22 -5.19
N GLY A 242 35.97 -11.43 -5.62
CA GLY A 242 34.58 -11.65 -5.29
C GLY A 242 33.64 -10.62 -5.90
N THR A 243 32.39 -10.68 -5.44
CA THR A 243 31.30 -9.88 -5.98
C THR A 243 30.60 -9.11 -4.86
N LYS A 244 30.34 -7.83 -5.10
CA LYS A 244 29.47 -6.98 -4.28
C LYS A 244 28.15 -6.80 -5.01
N LEU A 245 27.08 -7.32 -4.42
CA LEU A 245 25.73 -7.23 -4.92
C LEU A 245 24.97 -6.13 -4.20
N PHE A 246 24.41 -5.19 -4.95
CA PHE A 246 23.60 -4.08 -4.44
C PHE A 246 22.13 -4.35 -4.75
N PHE A 247 21.27 -4.33 -3.73
CA PHE A 247 19.84 -4.54 -3.89
C PHE A 247 19.10 -3.22 -4.10
N PHE A 248 18.24 -3.16 -5.10
CA PHE A 248 17.31 -2.05 -5.33
C PHE A 248 15.88 -2.53 -5.15
N LYS A 249 15.07 -1.72 -4.46
CA LYS A 249 13.65 -2.02 -4.27
C LYS A 249 12.82 -1.40 -5.39
N ALA A 250 11.92 -2.20 -5.96
CA ALA A 250 10.99 -1.76 -6.97
C ALA A 250 9.59 -2.30 -6.69
N ILE A 251 8.56 -1.54 -7.07
CA ILE A 251 7.16 -1.94 -6.95
C ILE A 251 6.61 -2.23 -8.35
N LEU A 252 5.91 -3.35 -8.49
CA LEU A 252 5.22 -3.69 -9.72
C LEU A 252 4.09 -2.67 -9.99
N SER A 253 4.12 -2.04 -11.16
CA SER A 253 3.24 -0.90 -11.51
C SER A 253 2.25 -1.20 -12.64
N GLY A 254 1.82 -2.47 -12.75
CA GLY A 254 0.84 -2.90 -13.74
C GLY A 254 0.46 -4.37 -13.55
N SER A 255 -0.46 -4.88 -14.37
CA SER A 255 -0.72 -6.32 -14.44
C SER A 255 0.49 -7.03 -15.04
N SER A 256 0.89 -8.16 -14.45
CA SER A 256 1.86 -9.05 -15.11
C SER A 256 1.24 -9.57 -16.40
N PRO A 257 2.04 -9.77 -17.45
CA PRO A 257 1.60 -10.63 -18.54
C PRO A 257 1.33 -12.04 -18.03
N SER A 258 0.44 -12.75 -18.71
CA SER A 258 0.17 -14.16 -18.50
C SER A 258 1.49 -14.92 -18.64
N ALA A 259 2.00 -15.44 -17.52
CA ALA A 259 3.23 -16.19 -17.50
C ALA A 259 2.99 -17.56 -18.17
N PRO A 260 3.87 -18.01 -19.10
CA PRO A 260 3.83 -19.40 -19.54
C PRO A 260 4.13 -20.33 -18.35
N SER A 261 3.63 -21.56 -18.40
CA SER A 261 3.76 -22.56 -17.33
C SER A 261 5.22 -22.84 -16.91
N ASP A 262 6.19 -22.61 -17.82
CA ASP A 262 7.63 -22.80 -17.60
C ASP A 262 8.37 -21.47 -17.42
N ALA A 263 7.73 -20.51 -16.75
CA ALA A 263 8.33 -19.22 -16.47
C ALA A 263 9.58 -19.39 -15.58
N PRO A 264 10.74 -18.80 -15.95
CA PRO A 264 11.96 -18.83 -15.13
C PRO A 264 11.87 -17.88 -13.92
N PHE A 265 10.67 -17.66 -13.39
CA PHE A 265 10.40 -16.76 -12.29
C PHE A 265 9.28 -17.27 -11.38
N LEU A 266 9.37 -16.91 -10.09
CA LEU A 266 8.46 -17.29 -9.03
C LEU A 266 8.08 -16.07 -8.21
N TRP A 267 6.82 -16.00 -7.78
CA TRP A 267 6.33 -15.01 -6.84
C TRP A 267 6.20 -15.65 -5.46
N VAL A 268 7.03 -15.23 -4.53
CA VAL A 268 7.21 -15.91 -3.24
C VAL A 268 6.88 -14.97 -2.09
N ARG A 269 6.20 -15.50 -1.06
CA ARG A 269 5.98 -14.79 0.20
C ARG A 269 7.27 -14.73 1.01
N LYS A 270 7.40 -13.77 1.92
CA LYS A 270 8.58 -13.71 2.79
C LYS A 270 8.78 -14.97 3.64
N SER A 271 7.71 -15.64 4.06
CA SER A 271 7.78 -16.91 4.81
C SER A 271 8.37 -18.05 3.98
N GLU A 272 8.04 -18.12 2.70
CA GLU A 272 8.49 -19.17 1.77
C GLU A 272 9.89 -18.89 1.20
N LEU A 273 10.39 -17.66 1.36
CA LEU A 273 11.69 -17.24 0.85
C LEU A 273 12.86 -18.08 1.41
N GLN A 274 12.67 -18.66 2.61
CA GLN A 274 13.63 -19.50 3.29
C GLN A 274 13.89 -20.85 2.63
N ASP A 275 12.92 -21.35 1.86
CA ASP A 275 13.04 -22.65 1.22
C ASP A 275 13.88 -22.56 -0.07
N TYR A 276 13.99 -21.36 -0.67
CA TYR A 276 14.67 -21.14 -1.94
C TYR A 276 16.06 -20.50 -1.80
N LEU A 277 16.24 -19.58 -0.85
CA LEU A 277 17.47 -18.78 -0.74
C LEU A 277 18.45 -19.39 0.27
N LYS A 278 19.76 -19.32 -0.06
CA LYS A 278 20.83 -19.66 0.89
C LYS A 278 20.74 -18.78 2.14
N PRO A 279 21.02 -19.31 3.34
CA PRO A 279 20.77 -18.61 4.61
C PRO A 279 21.51 -17.27 4.72
N ALA A 280 22.78 -17.22 4.32
CA ALA A 280 23.58 -15.99 4.35
C ALA A 280 23.05 -14.88 3.42
N TYR A 281 22.41 -15.27 2.31
CA TYR A 281 21.80 -14.33 1.38
C TYR A 281 20.43 -13.87 1.91
N LEU A 282 19.62 -14.82 2.40
CA LEU A 282 18.33 -14.56 3.02
C LEU A 282 18.41 -13.59 4.19
N GLU A 283 19.42 -13.69 5.06
CA GLU A 283 19.62 -12.74 6.15
C GLU A 283 19.77 -11.28 5.66
N LYS A 284 20.40 -11.07 4.50
CA LYS A 284 20.52 -9.73 3.91
C LYS A 284 19.22 -9.27 3.29
N VAL A 285 18.51 -10.17 2.63
CA VAL A 285 17.24 -9.87 1.97
C VAL A 285 16.13 -9.57 2.99
N ASN A 286 16.03 -10.36 4.05
CA ASN A 286 15.04 -10.18 5.12
C ASN A 286 15.17 -8.86 5.89
N ARG A 287 16.34 -8.21 5.84
CA ARG A 287 16.54 -6.89 6.48
C ARG A 287 15.79 -5.77 5.78
N PHE A 288 15.55 -5.85 4.46
CA PHE A 288 14.88 -4.79 3.70
C PHE A 288 13.50 -5.20 3.15
N ILE A 289 13.17 -6.49 3.13
CA ILE A 289 11.79 -6.94 2.88
C ILE A 289 11.00 -6.82 4.19
N LEU A 290 10.13 -5.81 4.25
CA LEU A 290 9.19 -5.62 5.34
C LEU A 290 7.95 -6.52 5.10
N ASN A 291 7.53 -7.22 6.14
CA ASN A 291 6.15 -7.70 6.26
C ASN A 291 5.50 -6.72 7.25
N LEU A 292 4.56 -5.92 6.75
CA LEU A 292 3.74 -5.04 7.57
C LEU A 292 2.38 -5.69 7.77
#